data_AF-A0A534LXG6-F1
#
_entry.id   AF-A0A534LXG6-F1
#
_cell.length_a   1.000
_cell.length_b   1.000
_cell.length_c   1.000
_cell.angle_alpha   90.00
_cell.angle_beta   90.00
_cell.angle_gamma   90.00
#
_symmetry.space_group_name_H-M   'P 1'
#
loop_
_entity.id
_entity.type
_entity.pdbx_description
1 polymer ?
#
loop_
_entity_poly.entity_id
_entity_poly.type
_entity_poly.pdbx_seq_one_letter_code
_entity_poly.pdbx_strand_id
1 'polypeptide(L)'
;MTSKNPLSANASISKQLLQNSEIGQLNRMQLAARAAIVDGSDVLVVAPTGSGKTEAALFPVLESLGMVDGQGLRAIYVTPLRALNRDMVGRIQRLVSRTKLTVAVRHGDTSQSERRKQAATPPDLLITTPETLQAILPGKVMQRHLRNV
;
A
#
# COMPACT_ATOMS: atom_id res chain seq x y z
N MET A 1 -13.74 12.39 24.94
CA MET A 1 -12.55 12.01 24.16
C MET A 1 -12.29 10.53 24.40
N THR A 2 -12.84 9.67 23.53
CA THR A 2 -12.74 8.22 23.67
C THR A 2 -11.41 7.73 23.15
N SER A 3 -10.55 7.28 24.06
CA SER A 3 -9.37 6.47 23.76
C SER A 3 -9.80 5.24 22.96
N LYS A 4 -9.48 5.20 21.67
CA LYS A 4 -9.66 3.99 20.87
C LYS A 4 -8.58 3.00 21.27
N ASN A 5 -9.00 1.89 21.85
CA ASN A 5 -8.13 0.79 22.24
C ASN A 5 -7.37 0.27 20.99
N PRO A 6 -6.03 0.34 20.93
CA PRO A 6 -5.25 -0.05 19.73
C PRO A 6 -5.47 -1.52 19.33
N LEU A 7 -5.79 -2.40 20.27
CA LEU A 7 -6.13 -3.80 20.00
C LEU A 7 -7.46 -3.95 19.25
N SER A 8 -8.42 -3.05 19.49
CA SER A 8 -9.72 -3.03 18.80
C SER A 8 -9.62 -2.47 17.37
N ALA A 9 -8.71 -1.53 17.15
CA ALA A 9 -8.39 -0.99 15.83
C ALA A 9 -7.66 -2.04 14.96
N ASN A 10 -6.72 -2.77 15.56
CA ASN A 10 -5.95 -3.85 14.92
C ASN A 10 -6.87 -4.97 14.39
N ALA A 11 -7.74 -5.53 15.25
CA ALA A 11 -8.68 -6.56 14.82
C ALA A 11 -9.68 -6.07 13.74
N SER A 12 -9.97 -4.76 13.72
CA SER A 12 -10.88 -4.17 12.73
C SER A 12 -10.24 -4.06 11.34
N ILE A 13 -9.00 -3.59 11.23
CA ILE A 13 -8.37 -3.39 9.91
C ILE A 13 -8.03 -4.72 9.23
N SER A 14 -7.44 -5.68 9.96
CA SER A 14 -7.10 -7.00 9.40
C SER A 14 -8.34 -7.71 8.89
N LYS A 15 -9.44 -7.64 9.66
CA LYS A 15 -10.73 -8.21 9.28
C LYS A 15 -11.30 -7.54 8.03
N GLN A 16 -11.24 -6.20 7.94
CA GLN A 16 -11.67 -5.47 6.75
C GLN A 16 -10.86 -5.87 5.51
N LEU A 17 -9.52 -5.93 5.63
CA LEU A 17 -8.65 -6.31 4.52
C LEU A 17 -8.93 -7.74 4.06
N LEU A 18 -9.11 -8.70 4.97
CA LEU A 18 -9.47 -10.09 4.63
C LEU A 18 -10.85 -10.18 3.97
N GLN A 19 -11.86 -9.47 4.51
CA GLN A 19 -13.22 -9.44 3.93
C GLN A 19 -13.26 -8.83 2.54
N ASN A 20 -12.35 -7.90 2.23
CA ASN A 20 -12.21 -7.27 0.93
C ASN A 20 -11.30 -8.06 -0.03
N SER A 21 -10.62 -9.08 0.49
CA SER A 21 -9.77 -9.97 -0.28
C SER A 21 -10.57 -11.17 -0.79
N GLU A 22 -10.02 -11.86 -1.78
CA GLU A 22 -10.58 -13.13 -2.29
C GLU A 22 -10.12 -14.34 -1.44
N ILE A 23 -9.43 -14.11 -0.32
CA ILE A 23 -8.86 -15.17 0.54
C ILE A 23 -9.52 -15.16 1.92
N GLY A 24 -9.87 -16.35 2.41
CA GLY A 24 -10.45 -16.50 3.77
C GLY A 24 -9.42 -16.35 4.89
N GLN A 25 -8.15 -16.66 4.61
CA GLN A 25 -7.04 -16.54 5.55
C GLN A 25 -5.70 -16.41 4.82
N LEU A 26 -4.69 -15.87 5.52
CA LEU A 26 -3.33 -15.83 5.01
C LEU A 26 -2.72 -17.25 4.98
N ASN A 27 -2.04 -17.59 3.88
CA ASN A 27 -1.29 -18.84 3.77
C ASN A 27 0.05 -18.77 4.53
N ARG A 28 0.77 -19.89 4.63
CA ARG A 28 2.04 -19.97 5.39
C ARG A 28 3.08 -18.94 4.95
N MET A 29 3.23 -18.73 3.65
CA MET A 29 4.19 -17.76 3.10
C MET A 29 3.78 -16.32 3.44
N GLN A 30 2.49 -15.99 3.33
CA GLN A 30 1.95 -14.69 3.69
C GLN A 30 2.06 -14.41 5.20
N LEU A 31 1.86 -15.43 6.05
CA LEU A 31 2.05 -15.32 7.49
C LEU A 31 3.52 -15.08 7.85
N ALA A 32 4.45 -15.78 7.21
CA ALA A 32 5.88 -15.58 7.39
C ALA A 32 6.33 -14.17 6.95
N ALA A 33 5.88 -13.73 5.76
CA ALA A 33 6.14 -12.39 5.26
C ALA A 33 5.56 -11.32 6.21
N ARG A 34 4.32 -11.51 6.69
CA ARG A 34 3.69 -10.61 7.65
C ARG A 34 4.52 -10.48 8.93
N ALA A 35 4.94 -11.59 9.52
CA ALA A 35 5.73 -11.56 10.75
C ALA A 35 7.04 -10.77 10.57
N ALA A 36 7.77 -11.03 9.48
CA ALA A 36 9.03 -10.35 9.19
C ALA A 36 8.84 -8.85 8.85
N ILE A 37 7.82 -8.50 8.07
CA ILE A 37 7.54 -7.11 7.69
C ILE A 37 7.11 -6.29 8.91
N VAL A 38 6.27 -6.84 9.79
CA VAL A 38 5.82 -6.16 11.02
C VAL A 38 6.99 -5.93 11.99
N ASP A 39 7.99 -6.80 11.97
CA ASP A 39 9.24 -6.64 12.75
C ASP A 39 10.18 -5.56 12.15
N GLY A 40 9.84 -5.00 10.98
CA GLY A 40 10.64 -3.99 10.30
C GLY A 40 11.83 -4.54 9.51
N SER A 41 11.84 -5.85 9.24
CA SER A 41 12.89 -6.49 8.43
C SER A 41 12.71 -6.23 6.93
N ASP A 42 13.82 -6.18 6.20
CA ASP A 42 13.82 -6.28 4.73
C ASP A 42 13.48 -7.72 4.31
N VAL A 43 12.48 -7.88 3.43
CA VAL A 43 11.94 -9.21 3.07
C VAL A 43 12.00 -9.45 1.56
N LEU A 44 12.62 -10.57 1.18
CA LEU A 44 12.55 -11.13 -0.18
C LEU A 44 11.63 -12.35 -0.20
N VAL A 45 10.46 -12.21 -0.84
CA VAL A 45 9.52 -13.33 -1.00
C VAL A 45 9.77 -14.07 -2.31
N VAL A 46 10.24 -15.32 -2.22
CA VAL A 46 10.42 -16.22 -3.36
C VAL A 46 9.33 -17.29 -3.35
N ALA A 47 8.44 -17.26 -4.32
CA ALA A 47 7.37 -18.24 -4.48
C ALA A 47 6.90 -18.33 -5.95
N PRO A 48 6.27 -19.44 -6.37
CA PRO A 48 5.67 -19.58 -7.71
C PRO A 48 4.64 -18.50 -8.04
N THR A 49 4.31 -18.35 -9.33
CA THR A 49 3.17 -17.53 -9.77
C THR A 49 1.87 -18.08 -9.18
N GLY A 50 0.88 -17.20 -8.95
CA GLY A 50 -0.39 -17.58 -8.32
C GLY A 50 -0.34 -17.84 -6.80
N SER A 51 0.84 -17.86 -6.16
CA SER A 51 0.96 -18.11 -4.71
C SER A 51 0.53 -16.95 -3.80
N GLY A 52 0.06 -15.83 -4.36
CA GLY A 52 -0.37 -14.66 -3.58
C GLY A 52 0.78 -13.81 -3.03
N LYS A 53 1.89 -13.68 -3.77
CA LYS A 53 3.05 -12.85 -3.38
C LYS A 53 2.69 -11.37 -3.18
N THR A 54 1.76 -10.86 -3.99
CA THR A 54 1.28 -9.48 -3.87
C THR A 54 0.64 -9.23 -2.50
N GLU A 55 -0.20 -10.15 -2.04
CA GLU A 55 -0.82 -10.08 -0.69
C GLU A 55 0.24 -10.23 0.40
N ALA A 56 1.22 -11.11 0.20
CA ALA A 56 2.29 -11.31 1.17
C ALA A 56 3.08 -10.02 1.45
N ALA A 57 3.31 -9.21 0.41
CA ALA A 57 3.97 -7.92 0.55
C ALA A 57 3.03 -6.81 1.02
N LEU A 58 1.82 -6.71 0.45
CA LEU A 58 0.93 -5.56 0.68
C LEU A 58 0.07 -5.67 1.92
N PHE A 59 -0.42 -6.87 2.27
CA PHE A 59 -1.31 -7.06 3.42
C PHE A 59 -0.71 -6.52 4.72
N PRO A 60 0.53 -6.90 5.13
CA PRO A 60 1.12 -6.37 6.37
C PRO A 60 1.37 -4.86 6.34
N VAL A 61 1.70 -4.30 5.17
CA VAL A 61 1.90 -2.86 5.00
C VAL A 61 0.57 -2.11 5.17
N LEU A 62 -0.48 -2.54 4.48
CA LEU A 62 -1.82 -1.95 4.59
C LEU A 62 -2.39 -2.08 6.01
N GLU A 63 -2.16 -3.23 6.65
CA GLU A 63 -2.54 -3.45 8.04
C GLU A 63 -1.86 -2.42 8.95
N SER A 64 -0.54 -2.25 8.83
CA SER A 64 0.24 -1.27 9.61
C SER A 64 -0.23 0.17 9.36
N LEU A 65 -0.48 0.54 8.10
CA LEU A 65 -0.99 1.87 7.73
C LEU A 65 -2.36 2.18 8.34
N GLY A 66 -3.22 1.15 8.49
CA GLY A 66 -4.57 1.30 9.03
C GLY A 66 -4.65 1.22 10.56
N MET A 67 -3.60 0.75 11.24
CA MET A 67 -3.53 0.76 12.71
C MET A 67 -3.21 2.15 13.29
N VAL A 68 -2.46 2.96 12.54
CA VAL A 68 -2.03 4.28 12.97
C VAL A 68 -2.77 5.35 12.17
N ASP A 69 -3.49 6.22 12.87
CA ASP A 69 -4.06 7.42 12.24
C ASP A 69 -2.90 8.27 11.70
N GLY A 70 -2.92 8.52 10.40
CA GLY A 70 -1.88 9.27 9.70
C GLY A 70 -2.43 9.78 8.38
N GLN A 71 -1.78 10.80 7.85
CA GLN A 71 -2.14 11.39 6.56
C GLN A 71 -0.90 11.57 5.69
N GLY A 72 -1.14 11.48 4.40
CA GLY A 72 -0.14 11.64 3.36
C GLY A 72 0.66 10.39 3.10
N LEU A 73 1.72 10.54 2.31
CA LEU A 73 2.45 9.41 1.74
C LEU A 73 3.23 8.66 2.82
N ARG A 74 2.87 7.39 3.03
CA ARG A 74 3.45 6.51 4.04
C ARG A 74 3.95 5.18 3.47
N ALA A 75 3.58 4.85 2.24
CA ALA A 75 4.09 3.67 1.53
C ALA A 75 4.17 3.91 0.03
N ILE A 76 5.13 3.25 -0.62
CA ILE A 76 5.30 3.25 -2.07
C ILE A 76 5.36 1.81 -2.57
N TYR A 77 4.54 1.51 -3.57
CA TYR A 77 4.58 0.24 -4.27
C TYR A 77 5.11 0.44 -5.69
N VAL A 78 6.31 -0.08 -5.97
CA VAL A 78 6.98 0.08 -7.27
C VAL A 78 6.73 -1.17 -8.13
N THR A 79 6.20 -0.98 -9.35
CA THR A 79 5.81 -2.07 -10.26
C THR A 79 6.25 -1.79 -11.72
N PRO A 80 6.64 -2.83 -12.50
CA PRO A 80 7.27 -2.67 -13.82
C PRO A 80 6.34 -2.35 -15.04
N LEU A 81 5.23 -1.59 -14.91
CA LEU A 81 4.34 -1.08 -16.03
C LEU A 81 3.59 -2.17 -16.87
N ARG A 82 2.66 -1.90 -17.83
CA ARG A 82 1.45 -1.03 -17.92
C ARG A 82 0.14 -1.86 -17.93
N ALA A 83 0.14 -3.09 -18.46
CA ALA A 83 -1.06 -3.92 -18.61
C ALA A 83 -1.45 -4.66 -17.31
N LEU A 84 -0.45 -5.12 -16.55
CA LEU A 84 -0.64 -5.77 -15.26
C LEU A 84 -1.18 -4.80 -14.17
N ASN A 85 -1.05 -3.49 -14.42
CA ASN A 85 -1.44 -2.47 -13.45
C ASN A 85 -2.94 -2.36 -13.24
N ARG A 86 -3.81 -2.54 -14.24
CA ARG A 86 -5.25 -2.34 -13.99
C ARG A 86 -5.82 -3.36 -13.02
N ASP A 87 -5.47 -4.63 -13.21
CA ASP A 87 -5.96 -5.71 -12.35
C ASP A 87 -5.35 -5.61 -10.96
N MET A 88 -4.04 -5.35 -10.86
CA MET A 88 -3.38 -5.17 -9.57
C MET A 88 -3.90 -3.92 -8.83
N VAL A 89 -4.05 -2.79 -9.52
CA VAL A 89 -4.60 -1.56 -8.93
C VAL A 89 -6.03 -1.80 -8.49
N GLY A 90 -6.87 -2.42 -9.32
CA GLY A 90 -8.24 -2.77 -8.97
C GLY A 90 -8.28 -3.68 -7.74
N ARG A 91 -7.38 -4.67 -7.65
CA ARG A 91 -7.25 -5.55 -6.49
C ARG A 91 -6.86 -4.79 -5.22
N ILE A 92 -5.88 -3.89 -5.30
CA ILE A 92 -5.45 -3.06 -4.16
C ILE A 92 -6.58 -2.10 -3.74
N GLN A 93 -7.25 -1.47 -4.70
CA GLN A 93 -8.41 -0.61 -4.44
C GLN A 93 -9.55 -1.39 -3.77
N ARG A 94 -9.82 -2.62 -4.21
CA ARG A 94 -10.78 -3.51 -3.54
C ARG A 94 -10.36 -3.77 -2.10
N LEU A 95 -9.11 -4.18 -1.86
CA LEU A 95 -8.57 -4.45 -0.52
C LEU A 95 -8.81 -3.29 0.45
N VAL A 96 -8.56 -2.05 0.01
CA VAL A 96 -8.70 -0.86 0.87
C VAL A 96 -10.11 -0.26 0.89
N SER A 97 -11.06 -0.73 0.08
CA SER A 97 -12.35 -0.05 -0.17
C SER A 97 -13.23 0.21 1.05
N ARG A 98 -13.12 -0.60 2.11
CA ARG A 98 -13.85 -0.43 3.38
C ARG A 98 -12.98 0.11 4.52
N THR A 99 -11.78 0.56 4.18
CA THR A 99 -10.84 1.17 5.11
C THR A 99 -10.83 2.69 4.92
N LYS A 100 -10.09 3.40 5.76
CA LYS A 100 -9.84 4.84 5.57
C LYS A 100 -8.63 5.13 4.68
N LEU A 101 -7.94 4.10 4.20
CA LEU A 101 -6.71 4.24 3.43
C LEU A 101 -7.01 4.73 2.02
N THR A 102 -6.17 5.65 1.58
CA THR A 102 -6.20 6.24 0.24
C THR A 102 -5.07 5.66 -0.61
N VAL A 103 -5.39 5.30 -1.85
CA VAL A 103 -4.44 4.72 -2.80
C VAL A 103 -4.51 5.53 -4.09
N ALA A 104 -3.35 5.92 -4.63
CA ALA A 104 -3.29 6.53 -5.96
C ALA A 104 -2.22 5.87 -6.83
N VAL A 105 -2.38 6.02 -8.15
CA VAL A 105 -1.43 5.54 -9.14
C VAL A 105 -0.76 6.72 -9.81
N ARG A 106 0.57 6.70 -9.92
CA ARG A 106 1.34 7.68 -10.67
C ARG A 106 2.35 7.01 -11.58
N HIS A 107 2.18 7.20 -12.89
CA HIS A 107 3.05 6.70 -13.94
C HIS A 107 3.19 7.73 -15.08
N GLY A 108 3.91 7.36 -16.15
CA GLY A 108 4.13 8.20 -17.33
C GLY A 108 2.86 8.82 -17.93
N ASP A 109 1.74 8.08 -17.99
CA ASP A 109 0.48 8.61 -18.54
C ASP A 109 -0.42 9.36 -17.53
N THR A 110 -0.03 9.46 -16.25
CA THR A 110 -0.83 10.22 -15.28
C THR A 110 -0.85 11.69 -15.69
N SER A 111 -2.04 12.27 -15.84
CA SER A 111 -2.22 13.65 -16.29
C SER A 111 -1.51 14.65 -15.36
N GLN A 112 -1.17 15.83 -15.89
CA GLN A 112 -0.58 16.88 -15.07
C GLN A 112 -1.52 17.36 -13.96
N SER A 113 -2.84 17.35 -14.19
CA SER A 113 -3.85 17.66 -13.17
C SER A 113 -3.77 16.68 -12.00
N GLU A 114 -3.75 15.38 -12.28
CA GLU A 114 -3.70 14.36 -11.24
C GLU A 114 -2.36 14.35 -10.52
N ARG A 115 -1.25 14.59 -11.22
CA ARG A 115 0.06 14.78 -10.58
C ARG A 115 0.06 15.93 -9.58
N ARG A 116 -0.57 17.06 -9.94
CA ARG A 116 -0.71 18.23 -9.05
C ARG A 116 -1.59 17.92 -7.86
N LYS A 117 -2.73 17.25 -8.08
CA LYS A 117 -3.64 16.80 -7.01
C LYS A 117 -2.94 15.86 -6.03
N GLN A 118 -2.21 14.87 -6.53
CA GLN A 118 -1.44 13.93 -5.72
C GLN A 118 -0.31 14.61 -4.93
N ALA A 119 0.30 15.67 -5.47
CA ALA A 119 1.32 16.43 -4.74
C ALA A 119 0.69 17.32 -3.64
N ALA A 120 -0.50 17.87 -3.87
CA ALA A 120 -1.21 18.69 -2.91
C ALA A 120 -1.87 17.86 -1.80
N THR A 121 -2.46 16.72 -2.15
CA THR A 121 -3.13 15.78 -1.26
C THR A 121 -2.61 14.36 -1.56
N PRO A 122 -1.44 14.00 -1.02
CA PRO A 122 -0.86 12.68 -1.25
C PRO A 122 -1.71 11.54 -0.67
N PRO A 123 -1.76 10.38 -1.35
CA PRO A 123 -2.40 9.18 -0.82
C PRO A 123 -1.57 8.56 0.32
N ASP A 124 -2.14 7.63 1.07
CA ASP A 124 -1.40 6.79 2.02
C ASP A 124 -0.43 5.85 1.31
N LEU A 125 -0.88 5.26 0.20
CA LEU A 125 -0.10 4.37 -0.67
C LEU A 125 -0.04 4.93 -2.09
N LEU A 126 1.18 5.14 -2.59
CA LEU A 126 1.42 5.48 -4.00
C LEU A 126 1.91 4.27 -4.78
N ILE A 127 1.14 3.84 -5.76
CA ILE A 127 1.57 2.84 -6.74
C ILE A 127 2.27 3.56 -7.90
N THR A 128 3.51 3.20 -8.18
CA THR A 128 4.32 3.88 -9.20
C THR A 128 5.25 2.91 -9.93
N THR A 129 6.06 3.45 -10.83
CA THR A 129 6.99 2.71 -11.67
C THR A 129 8.40 3.18 -11.36
N PRO A 130 9.44 2.37 -11.64
CA PRO A 130 10.82 2.79 -11.36
C PRO A 130 11.17 4.15 -11.96
N GLU A 131 10.82 4.38 -13.23
CA GLU A 131 11.10 5.61 -13.97
C GLU A 131 10.31 6.80 -13.40
N THR A 132 9.06 6.55 -12.98
CA THR A 132 8.22 7.61 -12.42
C THR A 132 8.68 7.98 -11.01
N LEU A 133 9.12 7.01 -10.21
CA LEU A 133 9.72 7.28 -8.91
C LEU A 133 10.98 8.13 -9.07
N GLN A 134 11.86 7.79 -10.02
CA GLN A 134 13.04 8.60 -10.34
C GLN A 134 12.67 10.05 -10.71
N ALA A 135 11.59 10.27 -11.45
CA ALA A 135 11.12 11.63 -11.77
C ALA A 135 10.50 12.38 -10.58
N ILE A 136 10.00 11.67 -9.56
CA ILE A 136 9.39 12.24 -8.35
C ILE A 136 10.45 12.68 -7.34
N LEU A 137 11.55 11.91 -7.21
CA LEU A 137 12.58 12.11 -6.19
C LEU A 137 13.20 13.52 -6.15
N PRO A 138 13.45 14.23 -7.29
CA PRO A 138 13.98 15.59 -7.26
C PRO A 138 12.94 16.67 -6.89
N GLY A 139 11.64 16.35 -6.92
CA GLY A 139 10.58 17.32 -6.73
C GLY A 139 10.41 17.75 -5.27
N LYS A 140 10.68 19.02 -4.96
CA LYS A 140 10.65 19.59 -3.58
C LYS A 140 9.38 19.25 -2.78
N VAL A 141 8.21 19.29 -3.42
CA VAL A 141 6.93 18.99 -2.73
C VAL A 141 6.84 17.51 -2.38
N MET A 142 7.18 16.64 -3.32
CA MET A 142 7.14 15.20 -3.09
C MET A 142 8.22 14.75 -2.10
N GLN A 143 9.41 15.36 -2.10
CA GLN A 143 10.44 15.10 -1.09
C GLN A 143 9.95 15.34 0.34
N ARG A 144 9.05 16.31 0.57
CA ARG A 144 8.46 16.53 1.90
C ARG A 144 7.61 15.35 2.32
N HIS A 145 6.80 14.82 1.39
CA HIS A 145 5.94 13.66 1.65
C HIS A 145 6.73 12.37 1.81
N LEU A 146 7.83 12.21 1.08
CA LEU A 146 8.70 11.03 1.15
C LEU A 146 9.47 10.88 2.46
N ARG A 147 9.50 11.90 3.34
CA ARG A 147 10.15 11.80 4.66
C ARG A 147 9.43 10.86 5.63
N ASN A 148 8.18 10.51 5.32
CA ASN A 148 7.31 9.68 6.17
C ASN A 148 7.12 8.27 5.60
N VAL A 149 7.86 7.91 4.55
CA VAL A 149 7.84 6.60 3.88
C VAL A 149 8.97 5.73 4.42
#